data_AF-A0A4Y7IQT1-F1
#
_entry.id   AF-A0A4Y7IQT1-F1
#
_cell.length_a   1.000
_cell.length_b   1.000
_cell.length_c   1.000
_cell.angle_alpha   90.00
_cell.angle_beta   90.00
_cell.angle_gamma   90.00
#
_symmetry.space_group_name_H-M   'P 1'
#
loop_
_entity.id
_entity.type
_entity.pdbx_description
1 polymer ?
#
loop_
_entity_poly.entity_id
_entity_poly.type
_entity_poly.pdbx_seq_one_letter_code
_entity_poly.pdbx_strand_id
1 'polypeptide(L)'
;MGFSVRRFSSRKNKESLLNKKLHDLEKLLSTLREKEKTQLQLKEEPKKVVSKKRKEEEETEEASWSSILDINLEEEDPYKELEVIIQNKQQPIFKLPSSLKMGNVKAYEPQVVSIGPYHNGKPHLIKMEIHKKRALVHFIKRSGVPLETYINELMKVVDELKSSYAQLDKEWIDDDKKFIELMIVDGCFLLEFLAVGTKVSIDDYARSDPMFSFHGKTVNYDSAIKDLLTVENQLPYLVLTTLLSVARPQEDAHETISHMMLCHNEGPRRHILDRYAERVLEAPDLEIGMKLPTGFSASELYYQFGIRFKKVSGYRSIRFDYKQAVLLLPPIMIHDDHQNPFLNMRAFEVWVSKDLKFHSFIYLIKTLVKSVKDVKLLRYQGIIVGPLDETAVLKSIQVFTKDIGMFNVDSEPIVALQDMNEYCNQGTVMVWRMCRIWITNLYENYFSNPWTIISLVAAAILMALTVVQTYYTVISYKSSN
;
A
#
# COMPACT_ATOMS: atom_id res chain seq x y z
N MET A 1 44.74 -83.00 105.08
CA MET A 1 45.63 -82.06 104.37
C MET A 1 45.91 -82.60 102.98
N GLY A 2 45.70 -81.79 101.94
CA GLY A 2 46.41 -81.85 100.66
C GLY A 2 45.95 -82.87 99.61
N PHE A 3 45.00 -82.49 98.76
CA PHE A 3 44.99 -82.95 97.36
C PHE A 3 44.56 -81.82 96.43
N SER A 4 45.36 -81.62 95.39
CA SER A 4 44.95 -81.33 94.00
C SER A 4 45.75 -80.20 93.38
N VAL A 5 46.82 -80.57 92.66
CA VAL A 5 47.43 -79.76 91.62
C VAL A 5 47.65 -80.68 90.42
N ARG A 6 46.95 -80.42 89.31
CA ARG A 6 47.36 -80.60 87.90
C ARG A 6 46.13 -80.68 86.98
N ARG A 7 45.56 -79.54 86.59
CA ARG A 7 44.69 -79.43 85.40
C ARG A 7 44.84 -78.12 84.60
N PHE A 8 45.86 -77.29 84.88
CA PHE A 8 45.96 -75.94 84.30
C PHE A 8 46.86 -75.79 83.04
N SER A 9 47.61 -76.81 82.59
CA SER A 9 48.58 -76.62 81.49
C SER A 9 48.05 -76.85 80.07
N SER A 10 46.77 -77.25 79.88
CA SER A 10 46.22 -77.63 78.56
C SER A 10 45.47 -76.48 77.85
N ARG A 11 45.02 -75.44 78.57
CA ARG A 11 44.26 -74.33 77.98
C ARG A 11 45.12 -73.25 77.30
N LYS A 12 46.28 -72.89 77.88
CA LYS A 12 47.12 -71.80 77.35
C LYS A 12 47.71 -72.07 75.95
N ASN A 13 47.99 -73.32 75.60
CA ASN A 13 48.55 -73.65 74.28
C ASN A 13 47.54 -73.59 73.13
N LYS A 14 46.24 -73.78 73.41
CA LYS A 14 45.20 -73.70 72.36
C LYS A 14 44.85 -72.25 72.00
N GLU A 15 44.85 -71.33 72.95
CA GLU A 15 44.63 -69.89 72.68
C GLU A 15 45.76 -69.27 71.86
N SER A 16 47.02 -69.64 72.13
CA SER A 16 48.17 -69.17 71.35
C SER A 16 48.08 -69.57 69.86
N LEU A 17 47.67 -70.81 69.58
CA LEU A 17 47.53 -71.28 68.19
C LEU A 17 46.36 -70.61 67.46
N LEU A 18 45.26 -70.29 68.16
CA LEU A 18 44.10 -69.63 67.58
C LEU A 18 44.41 -68.17 67.21
N ASN A 19 45.11 -67.45 68.09
CA ASN A 19 45.51 -66.05 67.82
C ASN A 19 46.47 -65.95 66.64
N LYS A 20 47.36 -66.94 66.47
CA LYS A 20 48.28 -66.96 65.32
C LYS A 20 47.53 -67.16 63.99
N LYS A 21 46.55 -68.06 63.96
CA LYS A 21 45.70 -68.25 62.76
C LYS A 21 44.84 -67.04 62.43
N LEU A 22 44.35 -66.32 63.44
CA LEU A 22 43.57 -65.10 63.24
C LEU A 22 44.41 -64.01 62.56
N HIS A 23 45.65 -63.84 63.03
CA HIS A 23 46.59 -62.86 62.46
C HIS A 23 46.95 -63.16 60.99
N ASP A 24 47.13 -64.43 60.64
CA ASP A 24 47.44 -64.83 59.26
C ASP A 24 46.25 -64.59 58.31
N LEU A 25 45.01 -64.76 58.79
CA LEU A 25 43.80 -64.46 58.00
C LEU A 25 43.60 -62.96 57.76
N GLU A 26 43.89 -62.12 58.75
CA GLU A 26 43.82 -60.66 58.58
C GLU A 26 44.83 -60.17 57.53
N LYS A 27 46.01 -60.79 57.47
CA LYS A 27 47.06 -60.49 56.48
C LYS A 27 46.67 -60.92 55.06
N LEU A 28 45.94 -62.02 54.92
CA LEU A 28 45.41 -62.46 53.62
C LEU A 28 44.28 -61.55 53.13
N LEU A 29 43.41 -61.08 54.03
CA LEU A 29 42.33 -60.15 53.67
C LEU A 29 42.85 -58.77 53.24
N SER A 30 43.92 -58.27 53.87
CA SER A 30 44.50 -56.98 53.47
C SER A 30 45.16 -57.06 52.08
N THR A 31 45.85 -58.16 51.79
CA THR A 31 46.48 -58.37 50.47
C THR A 31 45.46 -58.57 49.35
N LEU A 32 44.30 -59.18 49.64
CA LEU A 32 43.20 -59.29 48.65
C LEU A 32 42.55 -57.93 48.36
N ARG A 33 42.32 -57.09 49.37
CA ARG A 33 41.79 -55.72 49.17
C ARG A 33 42.71 -54.83 48.36
N GLU A 34 44.02 -54.94 48.57
CA GLU A 34 45.02 -54.23 47.77
C GLU A 34 44.93 -54.62 46.29
N LYS A 35 44.86 -55.93 46.00
CA LYS A 35 44.74 -56.44 44.61
C LYS A 35 43.46 -56.01 43.91
N GLU A 36 42.32 -55.97 44.62
CA GLU A 36 41.06 -55.46 44.06
C GLU A 36 41.16 -53.97 43.71
N LYS A 37 41.78 -53.16 44.57
CA LYS A 37 41.99 -51.73 44.29
C LYS A 37 42.87 -51.51 43.06
N THR A 38 43.94 -52.28 42.90
CA THR A 38 44.82 -52.16 41.72
C THR A 38 44.10 -52.57 40.43
N GLN A 39 43.25 -53.60 40.46
CA GLN A 39 42.47 -54.01 39.29
C GLN A 39 41.39 -53.00 38.89
N LEU A 40 40.79 -52.31 39.87
CA LEU A 40 39.82 -51.24 39.61
C LEU A 40 40.50 -50.01 38.98
N GLN A 41 41.67 -49.61 39.46
CA GLN A 41 42.44 -48.49 38.87
C GLN A 41 42.88 -48.79 37.43
N LEU A 42 43.38 -49.99 37.15
CA LEU A 42 43.80 -50.41 35.79
C LEU A 42 42.65 -50.42 34.77
N LYS A 43 41.38 -50.54 35.20
CA LYS A 43 40.21 -50.49 34.32
C LYS A 43 39.70 -49.08 34.03
N GLU A 44 40.00 -48.10 34.87
CA GLU A 44 39.48 -46.73 34.75
C GLU A 44 40.39 -45.78 33.97
N GLU A 45 41.71 -45.93 34.07
CA GLU A 45 42.67 -45.08 33.36
C GLU A 45 42.52 -45.07 31.83
N PRO A 46 42.39 -46.21 31.12
CA PRO A 46 42.27 -46.19 29.66
C PRO A 46 40.93 -45.59 29.17
N LYS A 47 39.88 -45.61 30.00
CA LYS A 47 38.57 -45.05 29.62
C LYS A 47 38.53 -43.53 29.70
N LYS A 48 39.23 -42.91 30.65
CA LYS A 48 39.28 -41.45 30.80
C LYS A 48 40.15 -40.77 29.75
N VAL A 49 41.25 -41.41 29.33
CA VAL A 49 42.13 -40.84 28.29
C VAL A 49 41.47 -40.90 26.92
N VAL A 50 40.79 -42.02 26.58
CA VAL A 50 40.08 -42.16 25.30
C VAL A 50 38.88 -41.21 25.21
N SER A 51 38.13 -41.01 26.30
CA SER A 51 37.00 -40.06 26.29
C SER A 51 37.44 -38.61 26.19
N LYS A 52 38.58 -38.24 26.79
CA LYS A 52 39.11 -36.88 26.68
C LYS A 52 39.64 -36.58 25.27
N LYS A 53 40.39 -37.51 24.68
CA LYS A 53 40.95 -37.36 23.34
C LYS A 53 39.87 -37.29 22.25
N ARG A 54 38.80 -38.07 22.40
CA ARG A 54 37.65 -38.04 21.50
C ARG A 54 36.87 -36.72 21.57
N LYS A 55 36.75 -36.13 22.77
CA LYS A 55 36.15 -34.80 22.94
C LYS A 55 36.98 -33.68 22.31
N GLU A 56 38.31 -33.73 22.46
CA GLU A 56 39.21 -32.76 21.85
C GLU A 56 39.22 -32.86 20.31
N GLU A 57 39.08 -34.07 19.74
CA GLU A 57 38.92 -34.29 18.29
C GLU A 57 37.54 -33.83 17.77
N GLU A 58 36.45 -34.07 18.54
CA GLU A 58 35.10 -33.60 18.18
C GLU A 58 34.99 -32.06 18.23
N GLU A 59 35.57 -31.40 19.24
CA GLU A 59 35.56 -29.92 19.35
C GLU A 59 36.40 -29.25 18.25
N THR A 60 37.48 -29.89 17.80
CA THR A 60 38.33 -29.37 16.71
C THR A 60 37.71 -29.60 15.33
N GLU A 61 36.96 -30.69 15.13
CA GLU A 61 36.18 -30.91 13.91
C GLU A 61 34.95 -29.98 13.84
N GLU A 62 34.21 -29.75 14.93
CA GLU A 62 33.10 -28.79 14.97
C GLU A 62 33.57 -27.36 14.64
N ALA A 63 34.70 -26.92 15.20
CA ALA A 63 35.31 -25.63 14.89
C ALA A 63 35.80 -25.53 13.42
N SER A 64 36.19 -26.67 12.83
CA SER A 64 36.57 -26.75 11.41
C SER A 64 35.34 -26.61 10.49
N TRP A 65 34.25 -27.33 10.78
CA TRP A 65 33.02 -27.27 9.98
C TRP A 65 32.30 -25.92 10.07
N SER A 66 32.30 -25.27 11.24
CA SER A 66 31.72 -23.92 11.40
C SER A 66 32.47 -22.87 10.59
N SER A 67 33.81 -22.97 10.53
CA SER A 67 34.65 -22.09 9.72
C SER A 67 34.48 -22.29 8.20
N ILE A 68 34.14 -23.51 7.77
CA ILE A 68 33.90 -23.85 6.35
C ILE A 68 32.56 -23.30 5.87
N LEU A 69 31.53 -23.33 6.73
CA LEU A 69 30.18 -22.91 6.37
C LEU A 69 29.92 -21.41 6.61
N ASP A 70 30.86 -20.69 7.23
CA ASP A 70 30.71 -19.29 7.66
C ASP A 70 29.44 -19.09 8.52
N ILE A 71 29.14 -20.08 9.38
CA ILE A 71 27.96 -20.10 10.25
C ILE A 71 28.42 -19.81 11.67
N ASN A 72 27.90 -18.73 12.25
CA ASN A 72 28.03 -18.48 13.67
C ASN A 72 26.88 -19.20 14.42
N LEU A 73 27.19 -20.28 15.13
CA LEU A 73 26.20 -21.04 15.91
C LEU A 73 25.71 -20.29 17.16
N GLU A 74 26.37 -19.18 17.52
CA GLU A 74 25.93 -18.26 18.58
C GLU A 74 25.04 -17.13 18.04
N GLU A 75 24.85 -17.02 16.72
CA GLU A 75 23.97 -16.02 16.11
C GLU A 75 22.51 -16.41 16.41
N GLU A 76 21.77 -15.51 17.10
CA GLU A 76 20.36 -15.73 17.40
C GLU A 76 19.54 -15.79 16.10
N ASP A 77 18.48 -16.61 16.10
CA ASP A 77 17.58 -16.73 14.96
C ASP A 77 16.91 -15.35 14.71
N PRO A 78 17.20 -14.67 13.58
CA PRO A 78 16.70 -13.33 13.33
C PRO A 78 15.18 -13.28 13.26
N TYR A 79 14.51 -14.41 12.99
CA TYR A 79 13.05 -14.48 13.03
C TYR A 79 12.49 -14.59 14.44
N LYS A 80 13.24 -15.12 15.41
CA LYS A 80 12.85 -15.09 16.83
C LYS A 80 12.99 -13.71 17.43
N GLU A 81 14.06 -12.99 17.08
CA GLU A 81 14.19 -11.56 17.43
C GLU A 81 13.04 -10.74 16.85
N LEU A 82 12.68 -10.98 15.58
CA LEU A 82 11.51 -10.35 14.96
C LEU A 82 10.20 -10.72 15.64
N GLU A 83 10.04 -11.96 16.10
CA GLU A 83 8.85 -12.38 16.82
C GLU A 83 8.70 -11.63 18.16
N VAL A 84 9.80 -11.41 18.89
CA VAL A 84 9.81 -10.57 20.11
C VAL A 84 9.46 -9.11 19.79
N ILE A 85 9.99 -8.56 18.70
CA ILE A 85 9.68 -7.20 18.22
C ILE A 85 8.18 -7.07 17.88
N ILE A 86 7.65 -8.03 17.12
CA ILE A 86 6.23 -8.08 16.72
C ILE A 86 5.31 -8.26 17.94
N GLN A 87 5.68 -9.13 18.89
CA GLN A 87 4.94 -9.34 20.14
C GLN A 87 4.92 -8.08 21.02
N ASN A 88 5.96 -7.26 20.98
CA ASN A 88 6.02 -5.93 21.61
C ASN A 88 5.22 -4.86 20.84
N LYS A 89 4.38 -5.25 19.87
CA LYS A 89 3.61 -4.36 18.97
C LYS A 89 4.48 -3.40 18.16
N GLN A 90 5.78 -3.67 18.03
CA GLN A 90 6.62 -2.95 17.11
C GLN A 90 6.42 -3.57 15.72
N GLN A 91 5.96 -2.80 14.75
CA GLN A 91 5.87 -3.23 13.35
C GLN A 91 7.12 -2.71 12.61
N PRO A 92 8.15 -3.55 12.41
CA PRO A 92 9.37 -3.14 11.73
C PRO A 92 9.16 -3.05 10.22
N ILE A 93 9.97 -2.25 9.54
CA ILE A 93 10.04 -2.18 8.09
C ILE A 93 10.82 -3.41 7.60
N PHE A 94 10.17 -4.31 6.87
CA PHE A 94 10.75 -5.60 6.44
C PHE A 94 10.99 -5.68 4.93
N LYS A 95 12.00 -6.46 4.55
CA LYS A 95 12.19 -6.90 3.15
C LYS A 95 11.24 -8.08 2.89
N LEU A 96 10.47 -8.02 1.80
CA LEU A 96 9.59 -9.11 1.40
C LEU A 96 10.42 -10.29 0.85
N PRO A 97 10.07 -11.52 1.24
CA PRO A 97 10.61 -12.72 0.62
C PRO A 97 10.46 -12.72 -0.91
N SER A 98 11.50 -13.16 -1.61
CA SER A 98 11.52 -13.24 -3.09
C SER A 98 10.37 -14.08 -3.66
N SER A 99 9.92 -15.10 -2.92
CA SER A 99 8.78 -15.94 -3.29
C SER A 99 7.47 -15.16 -3.45
N LEU A 100 7.22 -14.16 -2.59
CA LEU A 100 6.04 -13.29 -2.70
C LEU A 100 6.13 -12.35 -3.91
N LYS A 101 7.33 -11.97 -4.31
CA LYS A 101 7.57 -11.04 -5.44
C LYS A 101 7.48 -11.72 -6.80
N MET A 102 7.68 -13.04 -6.88
CA MET A 102 7.86 -13.79 -8.12
C MET A 102 6.70 -13.67 -9.13
N GLY A 103 5.48 -13.37 -8.67
CA GLY A 103 4.31 -13.14 -9.53
C GLY A 103 4.15 -11.71 -10.07
N ASN A 104 4.71 -10.71 -9.39
CA ASN A 104 4.60 -9.30 -9.79
C ASN A 104 5.67 -8.42 -9.12
N VAL A 105 6.94 -8.60 -9.53
CA VAL A 105 8.07 -7.85 -8.96
C VAL A 105 7.85 -6.32 -9.03
N LYS A 106 7.24 -5.84 -10.12
CA LYS A 106 6.95 -4.41 -10.33
C LYS A 106 5.97 -3.81 -9.32
N ALA A 107 5.19 -4.62 -8.61
CA ALA A 107 4.27 -4.13 -7.57
C ALA A 107 4.94 -3.90 -6.22
N TYR A 108 6.13 -4.47 -6.01
CA TYR A 108 6.85 -4.42 -4.73
C TYR A 108 8.18 -3.69 -4.81
N GLU A 109 8.55 -3.19 -5.99
CA GLU A 109 9.78 -2.45 -6.21
C GLU A 109 9.46 -1.04 -6.72
N PRO A 110 10.01 0.02 -6.11
CA PRO A 110 9.79 1.37 -6.57
C PRO A 110 10.31 1.59 -7.99
N GLN A 111 9.60 2.42 -8.76
CA GLN A 111 9.87 2.67 -10.18
C GLN A 111 10.47 4.05 -10.45
N VAL A 112 10.17 5.02 -9.59
CA VAL A 112 10.43 6.45 -9.75
C VAL A 112 11.21 7.01 -8.55
N VAL A 113 10.82 6.69 -7.32
CA VAL A 113 11.43 7.23 -6.09
C VAL A 113 11.71 6.16 -5.04
N SER A 114 12.97 6.06 -4.61
CA SER A 114 13.33 5.34 -3.39
C SER A 114 13.38 6.27 -2.18
N ILE A 115 12.80 5.82 -1.07
CA ILE A 115 13.00 6.36 0.27
C ILE A 115 13.51 5.25 1.19
N GLY A 116 14.44 5.61 2.08
CA GLY A 116 15.05 4.66 3.00
C GLY A 116 16.08 3.74 2.35
N PRO A 117 16.65 2.81 3.14
CA PRO A 117 17.88 2.10 2.80
C PRO A 117 17.71 0.99 1.76
N TYR A 118 16.58 0.30 1.72
CA TYR A 118 16.42 -0.97 0.96
C TYR A 118 16.49 -0.82 -0.57
N HIS A 119 16.21 0.37 -1.10
CA HIS A 119 16.23 0.65 -2.53
C HIS A 119 17.18 1.81 -2.90
N ASN A 120 17.95 2.30 -1.93
CA ASN A 120 18.91 3.36 -2.16
C ASN A 120 19.96 2.95 -3.19
N GLY A 121 20.37 3.88 -4.05
CA GLY A 121 21.44 3.67 -5.03
C GLY A 121 21.07 2.86 -6.27
N LYS A 122 19.82 2.38 -6.41
CA LYS A 122 19.40 1.65 -7.62
C LYS A 122 19.52 2.53 -8.88
N PRO A 123 20.10 2.04 -9.99
CA PRO A 123 20.39 2.88 -11.16
C PRO A 123 19.17 3.58 -11.76
N HIS A 124 17.99 2.95 -11.73
CA HIS A 124 16.77 3.55 -12.28
C HIS A 124 16.15 4.62 -11.37
N LEU A 125 16.50 4.65 -10.08
CA LEU A 125 15.95 5.57 -9.08
C LEU A 125 16.84 6.80 -8.84
N ILE A 126 18.10 6.75 -9.26
CA ILE A 126 19.11 7.78 -8.98
C ILE A 126 18.73 9.17 -9.47
N LYS A 127 17.91 9.26 -10.54
CA LYS A 127 17.44 10.54 -11.10
C LYS A 127 16.65 11.35 -10.07
N MET A 128 15.96 10.67 -9.16
CA MET A 128 15.12 11.32 -8.16
C MET A 128 15.92 11.95 -7.02
N GLU A 129 17.17 11.50 -6.78
CA GLU A 129 18.05 12.05 -5.75
C GLU A 129 18.25 13.56 -5.88
N ILE A 130 18.28 14.08 -7.12
CA ILE A 130 18.39 15.53 -7.39
C ILE A 130 17.17 16.27 -6.82
N HIS A 131 15.98 15.69 -6.97
CA HIS A 131 14.73 16.30 -6.47
C HIS A 131 14.61 16.18 -4.95
N LYS A 132 15.10 15.09 -4.35
CA LYS A 132 15.17 14.94 -2.89
C LYS A 132 16.10 15.95 -2.24
N LYS A 133 17.31 16.13 -2.79
CA LYS A 133 18.26 17.16 -2.34
C LYS A 133 17.69 18.57 -2.50
N ARG A 134 16.95 18.83 -3.60
CA ARG A 134 16.26 20.10 -3.80
C ARG A 134 15.18 20.32 -2.73
N ALA A 135 14.38 19.30 -2.43
CA ALA A 135 13.36 19.36 -1.39
C ALA A 135 13.95 19.69 -0.02
N LEU A 136 15.08 19.05 0.34
CA LEU A 136 15.84 19.39 1.54
C LEU A 136 16.23 20.87 1.58
N VAL A 137 16.79 21.41 0.50
CA VAL A 137 17.20 22.83 0.45
C VAL A 137 16.03 23.78 0.67
N HIS A 138 14.88 23.51 0.04
CA HIS A 138 13.67 24.32 0.21
C HIS A 138 13.13 24.22 1.65
N PHE A 139 13.02 23.00 2.18
CA PHE A 139 12.54 22.73 3.53
C PHE A 139 13.36 23.48 4.60
N ILE A 140 14.69 23.38 4.53
CA ILE A 140 15.61 24.02 5.49
C ILE A 140 15.59 25.56 5.36
N LYS A 141 15.58 26.08 4.12
CA LYS A 141 15.47 27.54 3.90
C LYS A 141 14.18 28.10 4.47
N ARG A 142 13.08 27.35 4.34
CA ARG A 142 11.75 27.77 4.80
C ARG A 142 11.61 27.74 6.31
N SER A 143 12.25 26.78 6.99
CA SER A 143 12.23 26.74 8.47
C SER A 143 13.11 27.83 9.10
N GLY A 144 14.17 28.26 8.41
CA GLY A 144 15.15 29.20 8.95
C GLY A 144 16.06 28.61 10.03
N VAL A 145 15.98 27.29 10.28
CA VAL A 145 16.80 26.57 11.27
C VAL A 145 18.04 26.00 10.58
N PRO A 146 19.25 26.08 11.17
CA PRO A 146 20.45 25.48 10.61
C PRO A 146 20.34 23.97 10.40
N LEU A 147 20.94 23.45 9.33
CA LEU A 147 20.93 22.02 8.99
C LEU A 147 21.52 21.16 10.12
N GLU A 148 22.54 21.68 10.81
CA GLU A 148 23.21 21.02 11.92
C GLU A 148 22.25 20.67 13.06
N THR A 149 21.22 21.50 13.30
CA THR A 149 20.21 21.23 14.33
C THR A 149 19.41 19.97 13.98
N TYR A 150 19.00 19.81 12.72
CA TYR A 150 18.29 18.62 12.26
C TYR A 150 19.13 17.35 12.38
N ILE A 151 20.41 17.45 11.98
CA ILE A 151 21.36 16.34 12.11
C ILE A 151 21.48 15.93 13.57
N ASN A 152 21.70 16.89 14.47
CA ASN A 152 21.87 16.61 15.89
C ASN A 152 20.62 15.97 16.52
N GLU A 153 19.42 16.41 16.19
CA GLU A 153 18.19 15.80 16.73
C GLU A 153 17.97 14.38 16.23
N LEU A 154 18.23 14.11 14.95
CA LEU A 154 18.11 12.75 14.41
C LEU A 154 19.21 11.81 14.91
N MET A 155 20.42 12.32 15.15
CA MET A 155 21.51 11.55 15.75
C MET A 155 21.16 11.05 17.16
N LYS A 156 20.35 11.78 17.94
CA LYS A 156 19.91 11.32 19.27
C LYS A 156 19.02 10.07 19.23
N VAL A 157 18.35 9.84 18.12
CA VAL A 157 17.39 8.75 17.93
C VAL A 157 17.88 7.72 16.90
N VAL A 158 19.16 7.77 16.49
CA VAL A 158 19.70 6.94 15.41
C VAL A 158 19.51 5.44 15.65
N ASP A 159 19.70 4.96 16.88
CA ASP A 159 19.52 3.55 17.24
C ASP A 159 18.05 3.10 17.13
N GLU A 160 17.11 3.99 17.50
CA GLU A 160 15.67 3.74 17.35
C GLU A 160 15.26 3.72 15.87
N LEU A 161 15.85 4.59 15.06
CA LEU A 161 15.64 4.60 13.62
C LEU A 161 16.19 3.34 12.95
N LYS A 162 17.37 2.85 13.34
CA LYS A 162 17.96 1.61 12.83
C LYS A 162 17.15 0.38 13.23
N SER A 163 16.77 0.28 14.50
CA SER A 163 15.93 -0.81 15.02
C SER A 163 14.50 -0.83 14.47
N SER A 164 14.08 0.23 13.76
CA SER A 164 12.83 0.22 13.00
C SER A 164 12.90 -0.64 11.73
N TYR A 165 14.08 -1.10 11.31
CA TYR A 165 14.27 -1.96 10.14
C TYR A 165 14.61 -3.40 10.56
N ALA A 166 13.87 -4.36 10.00
CA ALA A 166 14.05 -5.79 10.31
C ALA A 166 15.32 -6.40 9.69
N GLN A 167 15.75 -5.91 8.51
CA GLN A 167 16.91 -6.44 7.78
C GLN A 167 17.76 -5.29 7.20
N LEU A 168 18.40 -4.53 8.08
CA LEU A 168 19.27 -3.42 7.68
C LEU A 168 20.65 -3.94 7.22
N ASP A 169 21.12 -3.48 6.07
CA ASP A 169 22.42 -3.90 5.53
C ASP A 169 23.58 -3.28 6.33
N LYS A 170 24.71 -4.00 6.47
CA LYS A 170 25.88 -3.58 7.27
C LYS A 170 26.36 -2.15 6.98
N GLU A 171 26.31 -1.75 5.70
CA GLU A 171 26.66 -0.40 5.25
C GLU A 171 25.93 0.73 6.00
N TRP A 172 24.68 0.49 6.41
CA TRP A 172 23.88 1.46 7.17
C TRP A 172 24.06 1.30 8.68
N ILE A 173 24.42 0.10 9.14
CA ILE A 173 24.71 -0.18 10.55
C ILE A 173 26.03 0.48 10.95
N ASP A 174 27.05 0.41 10.09
CA ASP A 174 28.41 0.81 10.41
C ASP A 174 28.65 2.34 10.33
N ASP A 175 27.81 3.08 9.58
CA ASP A 175 27.98 4.54 9.37
C ASP A 175 26.71 5.33 9.72
N ASP A 176 26.64 5.83 10.96
CA ASP A 176 25.55 6.67 11.45
C ASP A 176 25.36 7.94 10.62
N LYS A 177 26.45 8.58 10.18
CA LYS A 177 26.37 9.87 9.48
C LYS A 177 25.72 9.69 8.12
N LYS A 178 26.15 8.65 7.41
CA LYS A 178 25.57 8.28 6.11
C LYS A 178 24.11 7.87 6.25
N PHE A 179 23.77 7.12 7.30
CA PHE A 179 22.39 6.75 7.57
C PHE A 179 21.51 7.98 7.88
N ILE A 180 21.97 8.92 8.71
CA ILE A 180 21.25 10.17 9.01
C ILE A 180 21.15 11.07 7.78
N GLU A 181 22.17 11.15 6.93
CA GLU A 181 22.09 11.88 5.65
C GLU A 181 20.93 11.35 4.81
N LEU A 182 20.81 10.02 4.68
CA LEU A 182 19.71 9.37 3.97
C LEU A 182 18.35 9.73 4.61
N MET A 183 18.23 9.61 5.94
CA MET A 183 16.99 9.89 6.65
C MET A 183 16.53 11.36 6.47
N ILE A 184 17.47 12.32 6.52
CA ILE A 184 17.15 13.75 6.35
C ILE A 184 16.69 14.04 4.92
N VAL A 185 17.46 13.58 3.93
CA VAL A 185 17.16 13.83 2.52
C VAL A 185 15.80 13.25 2.14
N ASP A 186 15.55 12.00 2.53
CA ASP A 186 14.32 11.29 2.19
C ASP A 186 13.13 11.78 3.03
N GLY A 187 13.35 12.10 4.30
CA GLY A 187 12.35 12.64 5.20
C GLY A 187 11.85 14.02 4.78
N CYS A 188 12.76 14.95 4.41
CA CYS A 188 12.38 16.25 3.88
C CYS A 188 11.65 16.14 2.55
N PHE A 189 12.11 15.26 1.63
CA PHE A 189 11.41 15.01 0.38
C PHE A 189 9.96 14.56 0.63
N LEU A 190 9.78 13.61 1.54
CA LEU A 190 8.48 13.06 1.83
C LEU A 190 7.55 14.08 2.51
N LEU A 191 8.06 14.90 3.43
CA LEU A 191 7.29 16.00 4.04
C LEU A 191 6.85 17.02 3.00
N GLU A 192 7.74 17.42 2.08
CA GLU A 192 7.41 18.33 0.97
C GLU A 192 6.37 17.68 0.04
N PHE A 193 6.51 16.39 -0.27
CA PHE A 193 5.58 15.65 -1.11
C PHE A 193 4.16 15.58 -0.49
N LEU A 194 4.08 15.25 0.80
CA LEU A 194 2.83 15.20 1.56
C LEU A 194 2.18 16.59 1.65
N ALA A 195 2.98 17.64 1.90
CA ALA A 195 2.48 19.01 1.95
C ALA A 195 1.90 19.46 0.61
N VAL A 196 2.52 19.11 -0.53
CA VAL A 196 1.98 19.35 -1.88
C VAL A 196 0.64 18.64 -2.10
N GLY A 197 0.41 17.49 -1.46
CA GLY A 197 -0.87 16.78 -1.47
C GLY A 197 -2.04 17.56 -0.84
N THR A 198 -1.75 18.54 0.02
CA THR A 198 -2.75 19.35 0.73
C THR A 198 -3.19 20.61 -0.02
N LYS A 199 -4.11 21.39 0.56
CA LYS A 199 -4.49 22.73 0.09
C LYS A 199 -3.45 23.82 0.42
N VAL A 200 -2.39 23.48 1.17
CA VAL A 200 -1.34 24.44 1.53
C VAL A 200 -0.44 24.65 0.30
N SER A 201 -0.44 25.86 -0.25
CA SER A 201 0.45 26.19 -1.36
C SER A 201 1.89 26.31 -0.86
N ILE A 202 2.78 25.52 -1.47
CA ILE A 202 4.23 25.68 -1.30
C ILE A 202 4.71 26.55 -2.46
N ASP A 203 4.71 27.86 -2.27
CA ASP A 203 4.88 28.83 -3.36
C ASP A 203 6.35 29.18 -3.67
N ASP A 204 7.32 28.54 -3.02
CA ASP A 204 8.75 28.81 -3.24
C ASP A 204 9.41 27.93 -4.31
N TYR A 205 8.69 26.95 -4.89
CA TYR A 205 9.17 26.22 -6.06
C TYR A 205 8.90 26.98 -7.37
N ALA A 206 9.79 26.80 -8.33
CA ALA A 206 9.56 27.30 -9.69
C ALA A 206 8.29 26.68 -10.28
N ARG A 207 7.53 27.45 -11.07
CA ARG A 207 6.33 26.94 -11.78
C ARG A 207 6.62 25.79 -12.75
N SER A 208 7.88 25.66 -13.17
CA SER A 208 8.39 24.57 -14.03
C SER A 208 9.04 23.43 -13.22
N ASP A 209 8.90 23.42 -11.90
CA ASP A 209 9.46 22.35 -11.07
C ASP A 209 8.81 21.01 -11.44
N PRO A 210 9.60 19.97 -11.77
CA PRO A 210 9.06 18.71 -12.25
C PRO A 210 8.35 17.90 -11.15
N MET A 211 8.53 18.20 -9.87
CA MET A 211 7.95 17.42 -8.76
C MET A 211 6.92 18.24 -7.97
N PHE A 212 7.31 19.44 -7.53
CA PHE A 212 6.55 20.20 -6.53
C PHE A 212 5.74 21.37 -7.11
N SER A 213 5.87 21.65 -8.41
CA SER A 213 4.96 22.61 -9.07
C SER A 213 3.58 22.00 -9.29
N PHE A 214 2.60 22.83 -9.64
CA PHE A 214 1.28 22.36 -10.08
C PHE A 214 1.34 21.31 -11.22
N HIS A 215 2.22 21.52 -12.21
CA HIS A 215 2.40 20.59 -13.32
C HIS A 215 3.13 19.31 -12.89
N GLY A 216 4.17 19.47 -12.05
CA GLY A 216 4.91 18.34 -11.49
C GLY A 216 4.01 17.43 -10.67
N LYS A 217 3.16 18.04 -9.82
CA LYS A 217 2.10 17.35 -9.07
C LYS A 217 1.15 16.60 -10.01
N THR A 218 0.72 17.23 -11.10
CA THR A 218 -0.26 16.62 -12.02
C THR A 218 0.24 15.33 -12.68
N VAL A 219 1.56 15.16 -12.89
CA VAL A 219 2.10 14.00 -13.62
C VAL A 219 2.91 13.03 -12.80
N ASN A 220 3.73 13.52 -11.89
CA ASN A 220 4.64 12.65 -11.15
C ASN A 220 4.05 12.17 -9.83
N TYR A 221 2.99 12.83 -9.32
CA TYR A 221 2.39 12.48 -8.03
C TYR A 221 1.86 11.04 -8.02
N ASP A 222 1.10 10.63 -9.02
CA ASP A 222 0.50 9.27 -9.08
C ASP A 222 1.55 8.17 -9.14
N SER A 223 2.69 8.42 -9.78
CA SER A 223 3.77 7.43 -9.86
C SER A 223 4.59 7.42 -8.57
N ALA A 224 4.89 8.60 -8.01
CA ALA A 224 5.64 8.72 -6.78
C ALA A 224 4.85 8.18 -5.57
N ILE A 225 3.55 8.46 -5.45
CA ILE A 225 2.74 7.98 -4.31
C ILE A 225 2.67 6.45 -4.29
N LYS A 226 2.63 5.77 -5.45
CA LYS A 226 2.66 4.30 -5.51
C LYS A 226 3.96 3.74 -4.92
N ASP A 227 5.09 4.36 -5.26
CA ASP A 227 6.37 3.97 -4.70
C ASP A 227 6.47 4.28 -3.20
N LEU A 228 5.99 5.45 -2.76
CA LEU A 228 5.97 5.85 -1.34
C LEU A 228 5.02 4.99 -0.49
N LEU A 229 4.11 4.26 -1.12
CA LEU A 229 3.22 3.27 -0.50
C LEU A 229 3.70 1.83 -0.73
N THR A 230 4.93 1.63 -1.18
CA THR A 230 5.51 0.29 -1.28
C THR A 230 6.11 -0.13 0.06
N VAL A 231 5.82 -1.36 0.52
CA VAL A 231 6.22 -1.87 1.85
C VAL A 231 7.73 -1.83 2.09
N GLU A 232 8.55 -2.17 1.08
CA GLU A 232 10.02 -2.12 1.16
C GLU A 232 10.59 -0.69 1.03
N ASN A 233 9.75 0.30 0.70
CA ASN A 233 10.16 1.67 0.38
C ASN A 233 9.58 2.65 1.42
N GLN A 234 9.95 2.47 2.68
CA GLN A 234 9.40 3.23 3.81
C GLN A 234 10.51 3.90 4.63
N LEU A 235 10.13 4.98 5.33
CA LEU A 235 10.91 5.57 6.40
C LEU A 235 10.20 5.36 7.75
N PRO A 236 10.94 5.26 8.87
CA PRO A 236 10.35 5.34 10.19
C PRO A 236 9.62 6.68 10.34
N TYR A 237 8.38 6.63 10.82
CA TYR A 237 7.56 7.79 11.09
C TYR A 237 8.24 8.79 12.04
N LEU A 238 9.08 8.28 12.95
CA LEU A 238 9.92 9.07 13.86
C LEU A 238 10.83 10.08 13.11
N VAL A 239 11.27 9.77 11.89
CA VAL A 239 12.05 10.71 11.06
C VAL A 239 11.21 11.96 10.77
N LEU A 240 9.95 11.77 10.35
CA LEU A 240 9.07 12.87 9.95
C LEU A 240 8.69 13.76 11.13
N THR A 241 8.36 13.15 12.27
CA THR A 241 8.00 13.89 13.49
C THR A 241 9.19 14.66 14.05
N THR A 242 10.38 14.08 14.02
CA THR A 242 11.61 14.75 14.47
C THR A 242 11.92 15.95 13.57
N LEU A 243 11.89 15.77 12.25
CA LEU A 243 12.15 16.85 11.29
C LEU A 243 11.12 17.99 11.41
N LEU A 244 9.83 17.69 11.54
CA LEU A 244 8.79 18.72 11.69
C LEU A 244 8.87 19.43 13.04
N SER A 245 9.11 18.70 14.14
CA SER A 245 9.27 19.31 15.47
C SER A 245 10.40 20.34 15.50
N VAL A 246 11.49 20.08 14.76
CA VAL A 246 12.60 21.04 14.61
C VAL A 246 12.20 22.21 13.71
N ALA A 247 11.53 21.93 12.58
CA ALA A 247 11.15 22.96 11.62
C ALA A 247 10.06 23.91 12.14
N ARG A 248 9.14 23.40 12.96
CA ARG A 248 7.95 24.10 13.44
C ARG A 248 7.66 23.74 14.90
N PRO A 249 8.49 24.21 15.85
CA PRO A 249 8.37 23.83 17.26
C PRO A 249 7.08 24.32 17.94
N GLN A 250 6.30 25.19 17.29
CA GLN A 250 5.02 25.69 17.78
C GLN A 250 3.81 24.85 17.30
N GLU A 251 4.02 23.95 16.33
CA GLU A 251 2.98 23.08 15.77
C GLU A 251 3.15 21.66 16.33
N ASP A 252 2.04 20.96 16.56
CA ASP A 252 2.09 19.52 16.85
C ASP A 252 2.46 18.76 15.57
N ALA A 253 3.62 18.12 15.56
CA ALA A 253 4.12 17.40 14.40
C ALA A 253 3.20 16.24 14.00
N HIS A 254 2.58 15.54 14.95
CA HIS A 254 1.66 14.44 14.67
C HIS A 254 0.36 14.94 14.06
N GLU A 255 -0.21 16.01 14.58
CA GLU A 255 -1.40 16.64 14.03
C GLU A 255 -1.14 17.13 12.61
N THR A 256 0.00 17.77 12.39
CA THR A 256 0.42 18.29 11.09
C THR A 256 0.55 17.18 10.05
N ILE A 257 1.25 16.08 10.38
CA ILE A 257 1.40 14.94 9.46
C ILE A 257 0.03 14.28 9.20
N SER A 258 -0.79 14.13 10.24
CA SER A 258 -2.12 13.52 10.11
C SER A 258 -3.01 14.33 9.16
N HIS A 259 -2.98 15.66 9.27
CA HIS A 259 -3.66 16.56 8.35
C HIS A 259 -3.10 16.44 6.93
N MET A 260 -1.78 16.31 6.76
CA MET A 260 -1.18 16.10 5.43
C MET A 260 -1.58 14.77 4.79
N MET A 261 -1.74 13.71 5.60
CA MET A 261 -2.15 12.38 5.14
C MET A 261 -3.67 12.20 5.03
N LEU A 262 -4.46 13.17 5.50
CA LEU A 262 -5.92 13.09 5.61
C LEU A 262 -6.41 11.93 6.52
N CYS A 263 -5.74 11.72 7.66
CA CYS A 263 -6.04 10.65 8.63
C CYS A 263 -6.41 11.23 10.01
N HIS A 264 -7.11 10.46 10.85
CA HIS A 264 -7.35 10.82 12.25
C HIS A 264 -6.06 10.76 13.10
N ASN A 265 -6.01 11.57 14.16
CA ASN A 265 -4.88 11.63 15.07
C ASN A 265 -4.99 10.53 16.15
N GLU A 266 -4.50 9.32 15.84
CA GLU A 266 -4.49 8.19 16.80
C GLU A 266 -3.07 7.78 17.24
N GLY A 267 -2.26 8.75 17.67
CA GLY A 267 -0.97 8.49 18.32
C GLY A 267 0.16 8.03 17.38
N PRO A 268 1.36 7.73 17.93
CA PRO A 268 2.55 7.39 17.14
C PRO A 268 2.46 5.97 16.58
N ARG A 269 2.30 5.84 15.26
CA ARG A 269 2.57 4.59 14.53
C ARG A 269 3.92 4.67 13.83
N ARG A 270 4.51 3.52 13.46
CA ARG A 270 5.91 3.48 13.00
C ARG A 270 6.08 3.68 11.50
N HIS A 271 5.08 3.46 10.64
CA HIS A 271 5.22 3.72 9.19
C HIS A 271 4.03 4.46 8.56
N ILE A 272 4.28 5.04 7.38
CA ILE A 272 3.32 5.87 6.64
C ILE A 272 2.17 5.04 6.08
N LEU A 273 2.47 3.80 5.66
CA LEU A 273 1.48 2.92 5.05
C LEU A 273 0.39 2.46 6.02
N ASP A 274 0.59 2.55 7.34
CA ASP A 274 -0.40 2.21 8.36
C ASP A 274 -1.46 3.30 8.39
N ARG A 275 -0.98 4.55 8.37
CA ARG A 275 -1.84 5.74 8.28
C ARG A 275 -2.61 5.73 6.96
N TYR A 276 -1.94 5.36 5.86
CA TYR A 276 -2.62 5.23 4.57
C TYR A 276 -3.66 4.09 4.57
N ALA A 277 -3.36 2.94 5.17
CA ALA A 277 -4.29 1.82 5.26
C ALA A 277 -5.55 2.19 6.04
N GLU A 278 -5.41 2.90 7.16
CA GLU A 278 -6.55 3.43 7.92
C GLU A 278 -7.36 4.42 7.10
N ARG A 279 -6.71 5.36 6.42
CA ARG A 279 -7.39 6.26 5.49
C ARG A 279 -8.25 5.51 4.48
N VAL A 280 -7.73 4.40 3.93
CA VAL A 280 -8.46 3.56 2.97
C VAL A 280 -9.60 2.78 3.62
N LEU A 281 -9.44 2.34 4.87
CA LEU A 281 -10.44 1.54 5.59
C LEU A 281 -11.55 2.40 6.22
N GLU A 282 -11.23 3.61 6.68
CA GLU A 282 -12.15 4.55 7.35
C GLU A 282 -12.94 5.41 6.37
N ALA A 283 -12.43 5.58 5.14
CA ALA A 283 -13.09 6.39 4.11
C ALA A 283 -13.27 5.60 2.79
N PRO A 284 -14.44 4.99 2.55
CA PRO A 284 -14.77 4.52 1.20
C PRO A 284 -14.90 5.68 0.19
N ASP A 285 -15.10 6.93 0.65
CA ASP A 285 -15.49 8.07 -0.19
C ASP A 285 -14.52 9.28 -0.19
N LEU A 286 -13.30 9.18 0.35
CA LEU A 286 -12.38 10.33 0.41
C LEU A 286 -11.22 10.22 -0.60
N GLU A 287 -11.52 10.73 -1.81
CA GLU A 287 -10.60 11.00 -2.90
C GLU A 287 -9.54 12.03 -2.46
N ILE A 288 -8.26 11.64 -2.42
CA ILE A 288 -7.16 12.57 -2.22
C ILE A 288 -7.14 13.54 -3.41
N GLY A 289 -7.48 14.81 -3.13
CA GLY A 289 -7.21 15.93 -4.02
C GLY A 289 -8.10 16.03 -5.26
N MET A 290 -9.24 16.71 -5.08
CA MET A 290 -10.30 17.03 -6.05
C MET A 290 -11.30 15.88 -6.25
N LYS A 291 -12.57 16.12 -5.89
CA LYS A 291 -13.69 15.28 -6.29
C LYS A 291 -13.52 14.96 -7.78
N LEU A 292 -13.18 13.74 -8.15
CA LEU A 292 -13.32 13.33 -9.54
C LEU A 292 -14.81 13.48 -9.82
N PRO A 293 -15.24 14.28 -10.82
CA PRO A 293 -16.62 14.24 -11.21
C PRO A 293 -16.86 12.79 -11.66
N THR A 294 -17.61 12.03 -10.85
CA THR A 294 -17.98 10.65 -11.19
C THR A 294 -18.82 10.74 -12.45
N GLY A 295 -18.18 10.50 -13.59
CA GLY A 295 -18.82 10.64 -14.88
C GLY A 295 -19.65 9.41 -15.20
N PHE A 296 -20.88 9.62 -15.66
CA PHE A 296 -21.68 8.60 -16.33
C PHE A 296 -21.02 8.22 -17.65
N SER A 297 -21.14 6.95 -18.06
CA SER A 297 -20.70 6.52 -19.40
C SER A 297 -21.54 7.16 -20.49
N ALA A 298 -21.04 7.17 -21.73
CA ALA A 298 -21.77 7.72 -22.86
C ALA A 298 -23.14 7.05 -23.05
N SER A 299 -23.21 5.73 -22.86
CA SER A 299 -24.46 4.98 -22.92
C SER A 299 -25.41 5.31 -21.76
N GLU A 300 -24.92 5.47 -20.53
CA GLU A 300 -25.74 5.91 -19.40
C GLU A 300 -26.34 7.31 -19.66
N LEU A 301 -25.51 8.25 -20.09
CA LEU A 301 -25.93 9.61 -20.46
C LEU A 301 -27.03 9.62 -21.52
N TYR A 302 -26.87 8.82 -22.57
CA TYR A 302 -27.84 8.73 -23.66
C TYR A 302 -29.13 8.01 -23.25
N TYR A 303 -29.00 6.83 -22.65
CA TYR A 303 -30.15 5.96 -22.36
C TYR A 303 -30.87 6.27 -21.05
N GLN A 304 -30.25 6.95 -20.08
CA GLN A 304 -30.90 7.28 -18.81
C GLN A 304 -31.25 8.77 -18.72
N PHE A 305 -30.37 9.64 -19.23
CA PHE A 305 -30.52 11.09 -19.09
C PHE A 305 -30.92 11.81 -20.39
N GLY A 306 -30.96 11.09 -21.51
CA GLY A 306 -31.36 11.65 -22.82
C GLY A 306 -30.33 12.59 -23.43
N ILE A 307 -29.11 12.60 -22.92
CA ILE A 307 -28.05 13.49 -23.38
C ILE A 307 -27.52 13.02 -24.73
N ARG A 308 -27.44 13.93 -25.70
CA ARG A 308 -26.90 13.65 -27.04
C ARG A 308 -25.48 14.20 -27.17
N PHE A 309 -24.74 13.66 -28.14
CA PHE A 309 -23.38 14.10 -28.44
C PHE A 309 -23.36 14.78 -29.80
N LYS A 310 -22.70 15.94 -29.90
CA LYS A 310 -22.59 16.68 -31.17
C LYS A 310 -21.15 17.13 -31.41
N LYS A 311 -20.71 16.95 -32.65
CA LYS A 311 -19.37 17.28 -33.11
C LYS A 311 -19.13 18.80 -33.16
N VAL A 312 -17.97 19.24 -32.67
CA VAL A 312 -17.44 20.62 -32.82
C VAL A 312 -16.03 20.63 -33.39
N SER A 313 -15.52 21.81 -33.76
CA SER A 313 -14.26 21.96 -34.51
C SER A 313 -12.98 21.92 -33.67
N GLY A 314 -13.06 22.00 -32.33
CA GLY A 314 -11.87 21.95 -31.47
C GLY A 314 -12.15 21.96 -29.97
N TYR A 315 -11.09 21.79 -29.18
CA TYR A 315 -11.17 21.64 -27.71
C TYR A 315 -11.79 22.85 -26.99
N ARG A 316 -11.59 24.07 -27.50
CA ARG A 316 -12.18 25.30 -26.93
C ARG A 316 -13.70 25.40 -27.09
N SER A 317 -14.28 24.56 -27.94
CA SER A 317 -15.73 24.51 -28.16
C SER A 317 -16.41 23.41 -27.36
N ILE A 318 -15.66 22.71 -26.49
CA ILE A 318 -16.23 21.73 -25.56
C ILE A 318 -17.10 22.48 -24.56
N ARG A 319 -18.36 22.09 -24.46
CA ARG A 319 -19.31 22.61 -23.47
C ARG A 319 -20.51 21.69 -23.39
N PHE A 320 -21.23 21.77 -22.28
CA PHE A 320 -22.53 21.14 -22.13
C PHE A 320 -23.63 22.19 -22.39
N ASP A 321 -24.50 21.94 -23.36
CA ASP A 321 -25.69 22.77 -23.59
C ASP A 321 -26.82 22.28 -22.71
N TYR A 322 -27.02 22.99 -21.58
CA TYR A 322 -28.04 22.68 -20.59
C TYR A 322 -29.47 22.67 -21.15
N LYS A 323 -29.75 23.53 -22.15
CA LYS A 323 -31.10 23.67 -22.71
C LYS A 323 -31.44 22.54 -23.66
N GLN A 324 -30.46 22.09 -24.42
CA GLN A 324 -30.64 21.03 -25.43
C GLN A 324 -30.30 19.64 -24.89
N ALA A 325 -29.71 19.55 -23.70
CA ALA A 325 -29.09 18.34 -23.16
C ALA A 325 -28.10 17.73 -24.17
N VAL A 326 -27.20 18.56 -24.72
CA VAL A 326 -26.21 18.15 -25.73
C VAL A 326 -24.81 18.42 -25.22
N LEU A 327 -23.99 17.36 -25.17
CA LEU A 327 -22.55 17.49 -24.94
C LEU A 327 -21.83 17.72 -26.28
N LEU A 328 -21.14 18.86 -26.38
CA LEU A 328 -20.39 19.23 -27.57
C LEU A 328 -18.94 18.78 -27.44
N LEU A 329 -18.48 17.93 -28.36
CA LEU A 329 -17.14 17.34 -28.33
C LEU A 329 -16.44 17.42 -29.69
N PRO A 330 -15.13 17.70 -29.75
CA PRO A 330 -14.35 17.51 -30.95
C PRO A 330 -14.21 16.02 -31.25
N PRO A 331 -14.06 15.64 -32.53
CA PRO A 331 -13.80 14.25 -32.88
C PRO A 331 -12.41 13.84 -32.37
N ILE A 332 -12.30 12.63 -31.84
CA ILE A 332 -11.02 11.97 -31.55
C ILE A 332 -10.78 10.88 -32.58
N MET A 333 -9.65 10.97 -33.27
CA MET A 333 -9.22 9.98 -34.25
C MET A 333 -8.34 8.94 -33.55
N ILE A 334 -8.70 7.66 -33.62
CA ILE A 334 -7.99 6.57 -32.96
C ILE A 334 -7.59 5.53 -34.02
N HIS A 335 -6.28 5.42 -34.25
CA HIS A 335 -5.62 4.43 -35.10
C HIS A 335 -4.66 3.58 -34.26
N ASP A 336 -4.16 2.47 -34.83
CA ASP A 336 -3.20 1.58 -34.14
C ASP A 336 -1.90 2.30 -33.74
N ASP A 337 -1.49 3.32 -34.50
CA ASP A 337 -0.28 4.11 -34.28
C ASP A 337 -0.49 5.33 -33.35
N HIS A 338 -1.73 5.66 -32.98
CA HIS A 338 -2.06 6.88 -32.22
C HIS A 338 -1.73 6.82 -30.72
N GLN A 339 -1.36 5.66 -30.18
CA GLN A 339 -0.98 5.53 -28.77
C GLN A 339 0.21 6.44 -28.43
N ASN A 340 1.28 6.38 -29.22
CA ASN A 340 2.49 7.17 -28.98
C ASN A 340 2.28 8.68 -29.16
N PRO A 341 1.63 9.17 -30.23
CA PRO A 341 1.26 10.57 -30.36
C PRO A 341 0.45 11.10 -29.18
N PHE A 342 -0.56 10.36 -28.68
CA PHE A 342 -1.35 10.82 -27.54
C PHE A 342 -0.53 10.86 -26.24
N LEU A 343 0.31 9.86 -25.99
CA LEU A 343 1.21 9.86 -24.83
C LEU A 343 2.24 11.00 -24.92
N ASN A 344 2.79 11.26 -26.10
CA ASN A 344 3.75 12.34 -26.33
C ASN A 344 3.09 13.72 -26.26
N MET A 345 1.87 13.90 -26.76
CA MET A 345 1.10 15.14 -26.63
C MET A 345 0.79 15.41 -25.16
N ARG A 346 0.39 14.38 -24.40
CA ARG A 346 0.16 14.50 -22.96
C ARG A 346 1.45 14.89 -22.22
N ALA A 347 2.57 14.26 -22.55
CA ALA A 347 3.87 14.63 -22.00
C ALA A 347 4.23 16.08 -22.37
N PHE A 348 4.10 16.47 -23.64
CA PHE A 348 4.37 17.84 -24.07
C PHE A 348 3.48 18.86 -23.35
N GLU A 349 2.18 18.59 -23.21
CA GLU A 349 1.27 19.51 -22.51
C GLU A 349 1.60 19.70 -21.05
N VAL A 350 2.00 18.64 -20.36
CA VAL A 350 2.33 18.74 -18.93
C VAL A 350 3.67 19.43 -18.75
N TRP A 351 4.67 19.04 -19.53
CA TRP A 351 6.07 19.41 -19.29
C TRP A 351 6.45 20.74 -19.94
N VAL A 352 5.75 21.14 -21.01
CA VAL A 352 6.10 22.32 -21.83
C VAL A 352 4.95 23.31 -21.91
N SER A 353 3.72 22.83 -22.16
CA SER A 353 2.55 23.70 -22.20
C SER A 353 2.14 24.09 -20.78
N LYS A 354 1.56 25.29 -20.62
CA LYS A 354 0.85 25.68 -19.39
C LYS A 354 -0.65 25.33 -19.47
N ASP A 355 -1.03 24.64 -20.54
CA ASP A 355 -2.42 24.41 -20.94
C ASP A 355 -2.69 22.90 -20.92
N LEU A 356 -3.36 22.42 -19.87
CA LEU A 356 -3.71 21.00 -19.66
C LEU A 356 -4.99 20.60 -20.44
N LYS A 357 -5.28 21.26 -21.57
CA LYS A 357 -6.55 21.10 -22.29
C LYS A 357 -6.71 19.71 -22.90
N PHE A 358 -5.69 19.19 -23.58
CA PHE A 358 -5.74 17.84 -24.11
C PHE A 358 -5.75 16.81 -22.97
N HIS A 359 -5.00 17.02 -21.89
CA HIS A 359 -5.09 16.17 -20.69
C HIS A 359 -6.53 16.07 -20.14
N SER A 360 -7.19 17.22 -19.91
CA SER A 360 -8.58 17.29 -19.45
C SER A 360 -9.58 16.68 -20.45
N PHE A 361 -9.35 16.85 -21.75
CA PHE A 361 -10.18 16.22 -22.79
C PHE A 361 -10.06 14.70 -22.77
N ILE A 362 -8.84 14.16 -22.65
CA ILE A 362 -8.63 12.72 -22.56
C ILE A 362 -9.25 12.14 -21.28
N TYR A 363 -9.23 12.89 -20.17
CA TYR A 363 -9.98 12.52 -18.97
C TYR A 363 -11.50 12.47 -19.23
N LEU A 364 -12.08 13.45 -19.93
CA LEU A 364 -13.50 13.42 -20.33
C LEU A 364 -13.80 12.21 -21.24
N ILE A 365 -12.91 11.85 -22.16
CA ILE A 365 -13.07 10.63 -22.98
C ILE A 365 -13.00 9.36 -22.11
N LYS A 366 -12.11 9.31 -21.12
CA LYS A 366 -11.99 8.20 -20.16
C LYS A 366 -13.30 8.00 -19.37
N THR A 367 -13.96 9.09 -18.95
CA THR A 367 -15.22 8.99 -18.20
C THR A 367 -16.38 8.52 -19.09
N LEU A 368 -16.43 8.97 -20.34
CA LEU A 368 -17.45 8.61 -21.31
C LEU A 368 -17.32 7.16 -21.82
N VAL A 369 -16.10 6.63 -21.96
CA VAL A 369 -15.84 5.32 -22.57
C VAL A 369 -15.47 4.27 -21.52
N LYS A 370 -16.47 3.54 -21.02
CA LYS A 370 -16.28 2.44 -20.05
C LYS A 370 -16.44 1.05 -20.67
N SER A 371 -17.11 0.97 -21.82
CA SER A 371 -17.47 -0.29 -22.47
C SER A 371 -17.48 -0.18 -24.00
N VAL A 372 -17.56 -1.34 -24.67
CA VAL A 372 -17.71 -1.42 -26.13
C VAL A 372 -19.01 -0.74 -26.60
N LYS A 373 -20.07 -0.73 -25.77
CA LYS A 373 -21.33 -0.05 -26.09
C LYS A 373 -21.15 1.46 -26.20
N ASP A 374 -20.33 2.04 -25.34
CA ASP A 374 -20.01 3.48 -25.36
C ASP A 374 -19.23 3.85 -26.62
N VAL A 375 -18.26 3.02 -27.01
CA VAL A 375 -17.49 3.22 -28.25
C VAL A 375 -18.43 3.20 -29.46
N LYS A 376 -19.34 2.22 -29.56
CA LYS A 376 -20.32 2.14 -30.66
C LYS A 376 -21.19 3.38 -30.74
N LEU A 377 -21.70 3.84 -29.60
CA LEU A 377 -22.55 5.02 -29.52
C LEU A 377 -21.81 6.29 -29.96
N LEU A 378 -20.61 6.53 -29.41
CA LEU A 378 -19.82 7.71 -29.74
C LEU A 378 -19.31 7.69 -31.19
N ARG A 379 -19.05 6.51 -31.75
CA ARG A 379 -18.74 6.32 -33.17
C ARG A 379 -19.94 6.65 -34.05
N TYR A 380 -21.14 6.20 -33.70
CA TYR A 380 -22.38 6.56 -34.41
C TYR A 380 -22.64 8.08 -34.40
N GLN A 381 -22.31 8.75 -33.28
CA GLN A 381 -22.41 10.22 -33.15
C GLN A 381 -21.22 10.97 -33.79
N GLY A 382 -20.26 10.27 -34.41
CA GLY A 382 -19.11 10.86 -35.10
C GLY A 382 -18.07 11.50 -34.17
N ILE A 383 -18.09 11.17 -32.87
CA ILE A 383 -17.10 11.63 -31.88
C ILE A 383 -15.85 10.77 -31.93
N ILE A 384 -15.99 9.44 -32.00
CA ILE A 384 -14.85 8.55 -32.19
C ILE A 384 -14.74 8.19 -33.67
N VAL A 385 -13.61 8.49 -34.28
CA VAL A 385 -13.32 8.24 -35.69
C VAL A 385 -12.09 7.33 -35.80
N GLY A 386 -12.08 6.41 -36.76
CA GLY A 386 -10.92 5.56 -37.01
C GLY A 386 -11.30 4.17 -37.52
N PRO A 387 -10.33 3.42 -38.07
CA PRO A 387 -10.55 2.13 -38.71
C PRO A 387 -10.61 0.95 -37.73
N LEU A 388 -10.21 1.16 -36.46
CA LEU A 388 -10.14 0.10 -35.47
C LEU A 388 -11.52 -0.43 -35.10
N ASP A 389 -11.61 -1.72 -34.76
CA ASP A 389 -12.83 -2.26 -34.17
C ASP A 389 -13.08 -1.66 -32.78
N GLU A 390 -14.31 -1.81 -32.25
CA GLU A 390 -14.66 -1.15 -30.99
C GLU A 390 -13.90 -1.70 -29.77
N THR A 391 -13.43 -2.94 -29.84
CA THR A 391 -12.65 -3.57 -28.76
C THR A 391 -11.23 -3.04 -28.72
N ALA A 392 -10.61 -2.84 -29.89
CA ALA A 392 -9.28 -2.27 -30.07
C ALA A 392 -9.27 -0.79 -29.71
N VAL A 393 -10.34 -0.04 -30.04
CA VAL A 393 -10.51 1.35 -29.57
C VAL A 393 -10.58 1.40 -28.05
N LEU A 394 -11.43 0.57 -27.43
CA LEU A 394 -11.57 0.53 -25.97
C LEU A 394 -10.23 0.24 -25.30
N LYS A 395 -9.49 -0.77 -25.80
CA LYS A 395 -8.14 -1.10 -25.30
C LYS A 395 -7.17 0.07 -25.47
N SER A 396 -7.17 0.73 -26.62
CA SER A 396 -6.29 1.87 -26.87
C SER A 396 -6.59 3.02 -25.90
N ILE A 397 -7.86 3.37 -25.71
CA ILE A 397 -8.30 4.36 -24.73
C ILE A 397 -7.83 3.97 -23.34
N GLN A 398 -8.04 2.72 -22.91
CA GLN A 398 -7.58 2.25 -21.60
C GLN A 398 -6.05 2.37 -21.43
N VAL A 399 -5.28 2.13 -22.49
CA VAL A 399 -3.82 2.24 -22.47
C VAL A 399 -3.37 3.69 -22.30
N PHE A 400 -3.81 4.62 -23.15
CA PHE A 400 -3.37 6.02 -23.07
C PHE A 400 -4.10 6.84 -21.97
N THR A 401 -5.14 6.28 -21.34
CA THR A 401 -5.79 6.84 -20.15
C THR A 401 -5.33 6.20 -18.83
N LYS A 402 -4.43 5.22 -18.90
CA LYS A 402 -3.78 4.64 -17.73
C LYS A 402 -3.03 5.76 -16.99
N ASP A 403 -3.22 5.81 -15.67
CA ASP A 403 -2.59 6.77 -14.76
C ASP A 403 -2.99 8.25 -14.97
N ILE A 404 -4.23 8.51 -15.43
CA ILE A 404 -4.82 9.85 -15.38
C ILE A 404 -5.53 10.04 -14.03
N GLY A 405 -4.91 10.82 -13.14
CA GLY A 405 -5.48 11.21 -11.84
C GLY A 405 -5.84 12.69 -11.69
N MET A 406 -5.07 13.62 -12.29
CA MET A 406 -5.22 15.07 -12.04
C MET A 406 -5.54 15.88 -13.30
N PHE A 407 -6.44 16.87 -13.22
CA PHE A 407 -6.86 17.71 -14.34
C PHE A 407 -6.98 19.19 -13.93
N ASN A 408 -6.99 20.10 -14.91
CA ASN A 408 -7.26 21.52 -14.64
C ASN A 408 -8.78 21.72 -14.45
N VAL A 409 -9.20 22.08 -13.25
CA VAL A 409 -10.62 22.28 -12.88
C VAL A 409 -11.29 23.34 -13.75
N ASP A 410 -10.54 24.37 -14.16
CA ASP A 410 -11.07 25.51 -14.92
C ASP A 410 -11.06 25.27 -16.44
N SER A 411 -10.63 24.08 -16.88
CA SER A 411 -10.60 23.75 -18.31
C SER A 411 -11.98 23.43 -18.86
N GLU A 412 -12.23 23.80 -20.12
CA GLU A 412 -13.52 23.60 -20.79
C GLU A 412 -14.05 22.14 -20.72
N PRO A 413 -13.22 21.08 -20.87
CA PRO A 413 -13.69 19.70 -20.70
C PRO A 413 -14.18 19.37 -19.30
N ILE A 414 -13.55 19.92 -18.26
CA ILE A 414 -13.91 19.64 -16.87
C ILE A 414 -15.14 20.43 -16.46
N VAL A 415 -15.25 21.70 -16.87
CA VAL A 415 -16.46 22.50 -16.67
C VAL A 415 -17.66 21.83 -17.36
N ALA A 416 -17.50 21.37 -18.61
CA ALA A 416 -18.55 20.63 -19.31
C ALA A 416 -18.97 19.34 -18.58
N LEU A 417 -18.00 18.62 -17.99
CA LEU A 417 -18.26 17.42 -17.19
C LEU A 417 -19.02 17.75 -15.89
N GLN A 418 -18.65 18.84 -15.22
CA GLN A 418 -19.32 19.32 -14.02
C GLN A 418 -20.76 19.74 -14.31
N ASP A 419 -20.98 20.59 -15.33
CA ASP A 419 -22.30 21.04 -15.76
C ASP A 419 -23.21 19.86 -16.13
N MET A 420 -22.65 18.88 -16.84
CA MET A 420 -23.36 17.65 -17.23
C MET A 420 -23.71 16.79 -16.01
N ASN A 421 -22.78 16.61 -15.08
CA ASN A 421 -23.04 15.86 -13.86
C ASN A 421 -24.08 16.55 -12.97
N GLU A 422 -24.03 17.87 -12.88
CA GLU A 422 -25.06 18.65 -12.18
C GLU A 422 -26.43 18.43 -12.83
N TYR A 423 -26.52 18.52 -14.16
CA TYR A 423 -27.75 18.21 -14.90
C TYR A 423 -28.30 16.81 -14.58
N CYS A 424 -27.44 15.79 -14.59
CA CYS A 424 -27.83 14.42 -14.28
C CYS A 424 -28.30 14.24 -12.83
N ASN A 425 -27.77 15.03 -11.89
CA ASN A 425 -28.09 14.95 -10.46
C ASN A 425 -29.29 15.82 -10.05
N GLN A 426 -29.82 16.66 -10.93
CA GLN A 426 -31.02 17.45 -10.62
C GLN A 426 -32.28 16.57 -10.54
N GLY A 427 -33.07 16.78 -9.48
CA GLY A 427 -34.25 15.98 -9.13
C GLY A 427 -35.33 15.90 -10.23
N THR A 428 -35.41 16.88 -11.13
CA THR A 428 -36.37 16.87 -12.25
C THR A 428 -36.03 15.83 -13.33
N VAL A 429 -34.74 15.56 -13.56
CA VAL A 429 -34.29 14.50 -14.48
C VAL A 429 -34.54 13.12 -13.88
N MET A 430 -34.55 13.01 -12.55
CA MET A 430 -34.92 11.80 -11.82
C MET A 430 -36.37 11.37 -12.11
N VAL A 431 -37.31 12.33 -12.21
CA VAL A 431 -38.71 12.07 -12.58
C VAL A 431 -38.80 11.56 -14.02
N TRP A 432 -38.11 12.20 -14.97
CA TRP A 432 -38.05 11.73 -16.36
C TRP A 432 -37.38 10.35 -16.50
N ARG A 433 -36.34 10.07 -15.70
CA ARG A 433 -35.69 8.76 -15.59
C ARG A 433 -36.70 7.71 -15.13
N MET A 434 -37.48 8.02 -14.10
CA MET A 434 -38.49 7.12 -13.55
C MET A 434 -39.63 6.88 -14.55
N CYS A 435 -40.17 7.93 -15.17
CA CYS A 435 -41.19 7.81 -16.21
C CYS A 435 -40.70 6.98 -17.40
N ARG A 436 -39.45 7.19 -17.85
CA ARG A 436 -38.88 6.46 -18.98
C ARG A 436 -38.67 4.98 -18.66
N ILE A 437 -38.13 4.65 -17.48
CA ILE A 437 -37.99 3.26 -17.00
C ILE A 437 -39.36 2.57 -16.90
N TRP A 438 -40.36 3.29 -16.38
CA TRP A 438 -41.73 2.79 -16.31
C TRP A 438 -42.32 2.55 -17.70
N ILE A 439 -42.13 3.48 -18.64
CA ILE A 439 -42.60 3.33 -20.03
C ILE A 439 -41.89 2.18 -20.73
N THR A 440 -40.57 2.00 -20.57
CA THR A 440 -39.86 0.85 -21.17
C THR A 440 -40.34 -0.47 -20.57
N ASN A 441 -40.53 -0.55 -19.25
CA ASN A 441 -41.07 -1.75 -18.61
C ASN A 441 -42.52 -2.03 -19.02
N LEU A 442 -43.34 -0.98 -19.17
CA LEU A 442 -44.71 -1.10 -19.70
C LEU A 442 -44.69 -1.56 -21.15
N TYR A 443 -43.79 -1.03 -21.97
CA TYR A 443 -43.69 -1.40 -23.37
C TYR A 443 -43.28 -2.86 -23.54
N GLU A 444 -42.17 -3.26 -22.91
CA GLU A 444 -41.64 -4.61 -23.04
C GLU A 444 -42.58 -5.68 -22.46
N ASN A 445 -43.18 -5.43 -21.29
CA ASN A 445 -43.98 -6.45 -20.60
C ASN A 445 -45.46 -6.43 -20.99
N TYR A 446 -46.04 -5.26 -21.29
CA TYR A 446 -47.47 -5.13 -21.52
C TYR A 446 -47.79 -4.79 -22.97
N PHE A 447 -47.09 -3.88 -23.63
CA PHE A 447 -47.42 -3.43 -25.00
C PHE A 447 -46.77 -4.22 -26.14
N SER A 448 -45.99 -5.25 -25.83
CA SER A 448 -45.50 -6.23 -26.83
C SER A 448 -46.62 -7.11 -27.41
N ASN A 449 -47.78 -7.19 -26.74
CA ASN A 449 -48.94 -7.95 -27.20
C ASN A 449 -50.01 -7.02 -27.77
N PRO A 450 -50.39 -7.13 -29.06
CA PRO A 450 -51.43 -6.29 -29.65
C PRO A 450 -52.78 -6.32 -28.90
N TRP A 451 -53.10 -7.44 -28.24
CA TRP A 451 -54.38 -7.63 -27.54
C TRP A 451 -54.50 -6.81 -26.26
N THR A 452 -53.40 -6.54 -25.56
CA THR A 452 -53.41 -5.71 -24.34
C THR A 452 -53.62 -4.23 -24.69
N ILE A 453 -53.15 -3.79 -25.85
CA ILE A 453 -53.42 -2.43 -26.37
C ILE A 453 -54.92 -2.29 -26.65
N ILE A 454 -55.51 -3.25 -27.36
CA ILE A 454 -56.94 -3.21 -27.72
C ILE A 454 -57.81 -3.25 -26.45
N SER A 455 -57.47 -4.09 -25.46
CA SER A 455 -58.24 -4.18 -24.21
C SER A 455 -58.12 -2.90 -23.37
N LEU A 456 -56.94 -2.27 -23.32
CA LEU A 456 -56.75 -0.99 -22.64
C LEU A 456 -57.58 0.13 -23.29
N VAL A 457 -57.57 0.21 -24.63
CA VAL A 457 -58.37 1.20 -25.38
C VAL A 457 -59.86 0.97 -25.16
N ALA A 458 -60.32 -0.28 -25.23
CA ALA A 458 -61.72 -0.62 -24.95
C ALA A 458 -62.12 -0.23 -23.52
N ALA A 459 -61.27 -0.51 -22.52
CA ALA A 459 -61.51 -0.12 -21.13
C ALA A 459 -61.56 1.40 -20.94
N ALA A 460 -60.69 2.15 -21.62
CA ALA A 460 -60.69 3.62 -21.57
C ALA A 460 -61.98 4.21 -22.20
N ILE A 461 -62.44 3.67 -23.33
CA ILE A 461 -63.70 4.06 -23.97
C ILE A 461 -64.88 3.75 -23.05
N LEU A 462 -64.91 2.55 -22.46
CA LEU A 462 -65.95 2.18 -21.50
C LEU A 462 -65.98 3.12 -20.30
N MET A 463 -64.81 3.49 -19.76
CA MET A 463 -64.72 4.44 -18.64
C MET A 463 -65.18 5.84 -19.03
N ALA A 464 -64.84 6.31 -20.24
CA ALA A 464 -65.34 7.60 -20.72
C ALA A 464 -66.87 7.58 -20.88
N LEU A 465 -67.43 6.48 -21.42
CA LEU A 465 -68.86 6.29 -21.55
C LEU A 465 -69.56 6.23 -20.19
N THR A 466 -68.97 5.58 -19.17
CA THR A 466 -69.56 5.56 -17.83
C THR A 466 -69.57 6.94 -17.20
N VAL A 467 -68.51 7.74 -17.35
CA VAL A 467 -68.47 9.12 -16.87
C VAL A 467 -69.57 9.96 -17.55
N VAL A 468 -69.71 9.85 -18.87
CA VAL A 468 -70.77 10.55 -19.62
C VAL A 468 -72.16 10.10 -19.17
N GLN A 469 -72.36 8.78 -19.01
CA GLN A 469 -73.61 8.22 -18.52
C GLN A 469 -73.94 8.76 -17.12
N THR A 470 -73.01 8.71 -16.18
CA THR A 470 -73.18 9.24 -14.82
C THR A 470 -73.52 10.73 -14.85
N TYR A 471 -72.86 11.51 -15.71
CA TYR A 471 -73.15 12.93 -15.88
C TYR A 471 -74.60 13.18 -16.33
N TYR A 472 -75.06 12.46 -17.36
CA TYR A 472 -76.46 12.57 -17.82
C TYR A 472 -77.47 12.08 -16.77
N THR A 473 -77.17 11.01 -16.03
CA THR A 473 -78.04 10.53 -14.95
C THR A 473 -78.19 11.57 -13.84
N VAL A 474 -77.11 12.26 -13.46
CA VAL A 474 -77.13 13.33 -12.45
C VAL A 474 -77.93 14.55 -12.93
N ILE A 475 -77.80 14.92 -14.21
CA ILE A 475 -78.60 16.00 -14.81
C ILE A 475 -80.08 15.63 -14.86
N SER A 476 -80.42 14.41 -15.30
CA SER A 476 -81.80 13.94 -15.36
C SER A 476 -82.46 13.88 -13.98
N TYR A 477 -81.71 13.52 -12.94
CA TYR A 477 -82.20 13.56 -11.56
C TYR A 477 -82.51 14.98 -11.08
N LYS A 478 -81.69 15.96 -11.49
CA LYS A 478 -81.90 17.39 -11.18
C LYS A 478 -83.03 18.06 -11.98
N SER A 479 -83.42 17.53 -13.14
CA SER A 479 -84.55 18.08 -13.91
C SER A 479 -85.89 17.43 -13.57
N SER A 480 -85.90 16.35 -12.79
CA SER A 480 -87.10 15.60 -12.40
C SER A 480 -87.54 15.85 -10.95
N ASN A 481 -86.75 16.60 -10.18
CA ASN A 481 -87.13 17.32 -8.96
C ASN A 481 -87.27 18.81 -9.31
#